data_AF-A0A9D7WHD5-F1
#
_entry.id   AF-A0A9D7WHD5-F1
#
_cell.length_a   1.000
_cell.length_b   1.000
_cell.length_c   1.000
_cell.angle_alpha   90.00
_cell.angle_beta   90.00
_cell.angle_gamma   90.00
#
_symmetry.space_group_name_H-M   'P 1'
#
loop_
_entity.id
_entity.type
_entity.pdbx_description
1 polymer ?
#
loop_
_entity_poly.entity_id
_entity_poly.type
_entity_poly.pdbx_seq_one_letter_code
_entity_poly.pdbx_strand_id
1 'polypeptide(L)'
;MSTRTATTTGICSVPVTEITVTEANKEIIANTINVETTVAIEQYFISAIASGVACTPHTTMTQENVQAAIEQLETQFSKGSTDPTSETEPFLDEGDLFYNTNTNQLKVYRGSDTWDILLQAEGDMDTLDGSTF
;
A
#
# COMPACT_ATOMS: atom_id res chain seq x y z
N MET A 1 1.28 0.12 -11.88
CA MET A 1 0.26 -0.82 -11.39
C MET A 1 -0.34 -1.55 -12.58
N SER A 2 -0.25 -2.89 -12.63
CA SER A 2 -0.84 -3.67 -13.72
C SER A 2 -2.29 -3.97 -13.36
N THR A 3 -3.23 -3.34 -14.05
CA THR A 3 -4.66 -3.61 -13.89
C THR A 3 -4.96 -4.92 -14.60
N ARG A 4 -5.17 -6.00 -13.85
CA ARG A 4 -5.56 -7.28 -14.44
C ARG A 4 -7.08 -7.28 -14.60
N THR A 5 -7.55 -6.96 -15.79
CA THR A 5 -8.97 -7.11 -16.15
C THR A 5 -9.30 -8.60 -16.13
N ALA A 6 -10.10 -9.01 -15.14
CA ALA A 6 -10.74 -10.32 -15.17
C ALA A 6 -12.09 -10.14 -15.87
N THR A 7 -12.15 -10.46 -17.16
CA THR A 7 -13.42 -10.50 -17.88
C THR A 7 -14.12 -11.81 -17.56
N THR A 8 -15.31 -11.71 -16.97
CA THR A 8 -16.22 -12.85 -16.88
C THR A 8 -17.44 -12.59 -17.76
N THR A 9 -18.04 -13.62 -18.31
CA THR A 9 -19.25 -13.51 -19.13
C THR A 9 -20.43 -14.09 -18.37
N GLY A 10 -21.47 -13.28 -18.20
CA GLY A 10 -22.77 -13.74 -17.73
C GLY A 10 -23.68 -14.02 -18.91
N ILE A 11 -24.55 -15.03 -18.79
CA ILE A 11 -25.62 -15.27 -19.75
C ILE A 11 -26.91 -14.72 -19.15
N CYS A 12 -27.51 -13.74 -19.82
CA CYS A 12 -28.88 -13.33 -19.55
C CYS A 12 -29.80 -14.09 -20.50
N SER A 13 -30.75 -14.84 -19.95
CA SER A 13 -31.71 -15.63 -20.72
C SER A 13 -33.12 -15.17 -20.39
N VAL A 14 -33.89 -14.82 -21.42
CA VAL A 14 -35.30 -14.41 -21.29
C VAL A 14 -36.14 -15.25 -22.24
N PRO A 15 -37.27 -15.84 -21.79
CA PRO A 15 -38.16 -16.56 -22.68
C PRO A 15 -38.94 -15.58 -23.57
N VAL A 16 -38.93 -15.82 -24.89
CA VAL A 16 -39.69 -15.07 -25.88
C VAL A 16 -40.65 -16.02 -26.59
N THR A 17 -41.92 -15.63 -26.71
CA THR A 17 -42.92 -16.39 -27.47
C THR A 17 -43.13 -15.76 -28.83
N GLU A 18 -42.76 -16.49 -29.89
CA GLU A 18 -43.02 -16.10 -31.27
C GLU A 18 -44.24 -16.85 -31.81
N ILE A 19 -45.14 -16.12 -32.47
CA ILE A 19 -46.36 -16.66 -33.08
C ILE A 19 -46.21 -16.57 -34.60
N THR A 20 -46.23 -17.72 -35.27
CA THR A 20 -46.20 -17.80 -36.73
C THR A 20 -47.54 -18.29 -37.25
N VAL A 21 -48.11 -17.56 -38.21
CA VAL A 21 -49.35 -17.92 -38.89
C VAL A 21 -49.02 -18.32 -40.31
N THR A 22 -49.27 -19.58 -40.67
CA THR A 22 -49.07 -20.08 -42.04
C THR A 22 -50.42 -20.21 -42.72
N GLU A 23 -50.71 -19.30 -43.66
CA GLU A 23 -52.01 -19.30 -44.36
C GLU A 23 -52.27 -20.57 -45.18
N ALA A 24 -51.21 -21.24 -45.66
CA ALA A 24 -51.33 -22.47 -46.45
C ALA A 24 -51.93 -23.66 -45.66
N ASN A 25 -51.81 -23.68 -44.32
CA ASN A 25 -52.22 -24.81 -43.49
C ASN A 25 -53.25 -24.45 -42.39
N LYS A 26 -53.69 -23.18 -42.29
CA LYS A 26 -54.61 -22.69 -41.23
C LYS A 26 -54.20 -23.07 -39.81
N GLU A 27 -52.91 -23.23 -39.58
CA GLU A 27 -52.35 -23.65 -38.30
C GLU A 27 -51.69 -22.45 -37.61
N ILE A 28 -51.92 -22.33 -36.30
CA ILE A 28 -51.27 -21.35 -35.44
C ILE A 28 -50.26 -22.11 -34.60
N ILE A 29 -48.98 -21.77 -34.77
CA ILE A 29 -47.89 -22.35 -33.98
C ILE A 29 -47.38 -21.27 -33.03
N ALA A 30 -47.39 -21.57 -31.74
CA ALA A 30 -46.84 -20.72 -30.68
C ALA A 30 -45.61 -21.42 -30.10
N ASN A 31 -44.42 -20.96 -30.49
CA ASN A 31 -43.17 -21.50 -29.97
C ASN A 31 -42.57 -20.54 -28.95
N THR A 32 -42.19 -21.07 -27.79
CA THR A 32 -41.40 -20.32 -26.81
C THR A 32 -39.94 -20.72 -26.98
N ILE A 33 -39.09 -19.75 -27.22
CA ILE A 33 -37.65 -19.93 -27.40
C ILE A 33 -36.95 -19.07 -26.35
N ASN A 34 -35.87 -19.61 -25.76
CA ASN A 34 -35.01 -18.81 -24.90
C ASN A 34 -34.10 -17.97 -25.78
N VAL A 35 -34.19 -16.65 -25.63
CA VAL A 35 -33.24 -15.72 -26.25
C VAL A 35 -32.14 -15.46 -25.23
N GLU A 36 -30.92 -15.84 -25.58
CA GLU A 36 -29.74 -15.65 -24.74
C GLU A 36 -28.92 -14.47 -25.26
N THR A 37 -28.44 -13.63 -24.34
CA THR A 37 -27.49 -12.57 -24.64
C THR A 37 -26.32 -12.66 -23.68
N THR A 38 -25.12 -12.68 -24.24
CA THR A 38 -23.87 -12.64 -23.46
C THR A 38 -23.60 -11.23 -23.02
N VAL A 39 -23.46 -11.02 -21.72
CA VAL A 39 -23.07 -9.74 -21.12
C VAL A 39 -21.64 -9.86 -20.59
N ALA A 40 -20.77 -8.95 -21.01
CA ALA A 40 -19.45 -8.81 -20.43
C ALA A 40 -19.58 -8.16 -19.04
N ILE A 41 -19.07 -8.83 -18.01
CA ILE A 41 -18.99 -8.29 -16.66
C ILE A 41 -17.52 -7.97 -16.40
N GLU A 42 -17.21 -6.68 -16.38
CA GLU A 42 -15.87 -6.19 -16.07
C GLU A 42 -15.70 -6.10 -14.55
N GLN A 43 -14.76 -6.87 -14.00
CA GLN A 43 -14.38 -6.78 -12.60
C GLN A 43 -12.99 -6.15 -12.50
N TYR A 44 -12.90 -5.08 -11.72
CA TYR A 44 -11.64 -4.36 -11.50
C TYR A 44 -11.02 -4.82 -10.18
N PHE A 45 -10.02 -5.69 -10.26
CA PHE A 45 -9.21 -6.04 -9.10
C PHE A 45 -8.00 -5.12 -9.07
N ILE A 46 -7.90 -4.26 -8.04
CA ILE A 46 -6.66 -3.55 -7.77
C ILE A 46 -5.71 -4.50 -7.02
N SER A 47 -4.66 -4.92 -7.70
CA SER A 47 -3.48 -5.46 -7.02
C SER A 47 -2.54 -4.28 -6.79
N ALA A 48 -2.57 -3.74 -5.58
CA ALA A 48 -1.68 -2.68 -5.16
C ALA A 48 -0.57 -3.26 -4.28
N ILE A 49 0.67 -2.92 -4.61
CA ILE A 49 1.80 -2.98 -3.68
C ILE A 49 1.82 -1.66 -2.89
N ALA A 50 2.51 -1.60 -1.75
CA ALA A 50 2.53 -0.42 -0.89
C ALA A 50 2.91 0.88 -1.62
N SER A 51 3.86 0.83 -2.57
CA SER A 51 4.25 2.00 -3.38
C SER A 51 3.17 2.48 -4.36
N GLY A 52 2.14 1.67 -4.62
CA GLY A 52 0.98 2.03 -5.44
C GLY A 52 -0.22 2.53 -4.65
N VAL A 53 -0.19 2.48 -3.31
CA VAL A 53 -1.28 2.96 -2.47
C VAL A 53 -1.00 4.40 -2.06
N ALA A 54 -1.80 5.34 -2.57
CA ALA A 54 -1.70 6.74 -2.20
C ALA A 54 -2.13 6.96 -0.74
N CYS A 55 -1.47 7.88 -0.04
CA CYS A 55 -1.86 8.36 1.27
C CYS A 55 -1.78 9.89 1.33
N THR A 56 -2.50 10.50 2.27
CA THR A 56 -2.41 11.94 2.52
C THR A 56 -1.34 12.20 3.58
N PRO A 57 -0.41 13.14 3.36
CA PRO A 57 0.55 13.57 4.37
C PRO A 57 -0.11 14.01 5.68
N HIS A 58 0.59 13.79 6.80
CA HIS A 58 0.12 14.20 8.13
C HIS A 58 1.31 14.57 9.02
N THR A 59 1.23 15.74 9.66
CA THR A 59 2.25 16.26 10.59
C THR A 59 3.67 16.22 10.01
N THR A 60 4.55 15.36 10.53
CA THR A 60 5.95 15.19 10.12
C THR A 60 6.11 14.21 8.97
N MET A 61 5.07 13.44 8.63
CA MET A 61 5.07 12.51 7.50
C MET A 61 4.60 13.22 6.23
N THR A 62 5.53 13.44 5.30
CA THR A 62 5.33 14.23 4.08
C THR A 62 5.11 13.40 2.83
N GLN A 63 5.28 12.07 2.89
CA GLN A 63 5.16 11.18 1.73
C GLN A 63 3.70 10.93 1.31
N GLU A 64 3.50 10.76 -0.01
CA GLU A 64 2.17 10.60 -0.63
C GLU A 64 1.83 9.15 -1.02
N ASN A 65 2.69 8.18 -0.66
CA ASN A 65 2.40 6.76 -0.82
C ASN A 65 2.81 5.96 0.42
N VAL A 66 2.11 4.85 0.64
CA VAL A 66 2.25 4.04 1.87
C VAL A 66 3.68 3.49 2.04
N GLN A 67 4.38 3.11 0.97
CA GLN A 67 5.75 2.60 1.07
C GLN A 67 6.70 3.66 1.65
N ALA A 68 6.78 4.82 0.98
CA ALA A 68 7.66 5.90 1.41
C ALA A 68 7.26 6.47 2.78
N ALA A 69 5.95 6.51 3.07
CA ALA A 69 5.46 6.94 4.38
C ALA A 69 5.94 6.01 5.51
N ILE A 70 5.93 4.69 5.30
CA ILE A 70 6.46 3.73 6.29
C ILE A 70 7.96 3.90 6.47
N GLU A 71 8.70 4.09 5.38
CA GLU A 71 10.14 4.34 5.42
C GLU A 71 10.46 5.62 6.21
N GLN A 72 9.78 6.73 5.93
CA GLN A 72 9.96 7.99 6.69
C GLN A 72 9.56 7.85 8.17
N LEU A 73 8.54 7.05 8.49
CA LEU A 73 8.15 6.79 9.88
C LEU A 73 9.23 5.99 10.62
N GLU A 74 9.85 5.02 9.95
CA GLU A 74 10.93 4.21 10.52
C GLU A 74 12.13 5.09 10.87
N THR A 75 12.47 6.06 10.01
CA THR A 75 13.61 6.95 10.24
C THR A 75 13.46 7.82 11.50
N GLN A 76 12.24 8.21 11.90
CA GLN A 76 12.01 9.04 13.09
C GLN A 76 12.50 8.39 14.40
N PHE A 77 12.41 7.06 14.48
CA PHE A 77 12.94 6.29 15.59
C PHE A 77 13.38 4.90 15.11
N SER A 78 14.67 4.74 14.89
CA SER A 78 15.26 3.50 14.40
C SER A 78 16.39 2.98 15.30
N LYS A 79 16.86 1.77 14.99
CA LYS A 79 17.98 1.14 15.70
C LYS A 79 18.84 0.34 14.73
N GLY A 80 20.13 0.26 15.02
CA GLY A 80 21.06 -0.47 14.19
C GLY A 80 22.48 -0.42 14.75
N SER A 81 23.41 -1.06 14.03
CA SER A 81 24.81 -1.15 14.44
C SER A 81 25.65 0.05 14.02
N THR A 82 25.15 0.85 13.09
CA THR A 82 25.87 1.97 12.47
C THR A 82 24.93 3.17 12.43
N ASP A 83 25.43 4.35 12.78
CA ASP A 83 24.64 5.58 12.71
C ASP A 83 24.21 5.84 11.25
N PRO A 84 22.93 6.12 11.00
CA PRO A 84 22.46 6.50 9.68
C PRO A 84 23.13 7.78 9.18
N THR A 85 23.32 7.84 7.86
CA THR A 85 23.67 9.07 7.14
C THR A 85 22.55 9.40 6.15
N SER A 86 22.56 10.62 5.63
CA SER A 86 21.67 11.04 4.54
C SER A 86 21.82 10.19 3.25
N GLU A 87 22.92 9.46 3.09
CA GLU A 87 23.12 8.51 1.97
C GLU A 87 22.43 7.16 2.24
N THR A 88 22.39 6.70 3.49
CA THR A 88 21.78 5.41 3.85
C THR A 88 20.30 5.53 4.17
N GLU A 89 19.88 6.65 4.76
CA GLU A 89 18.52 6.95 5.17
C GLU A 89 18.05 8.27 4.53
N PRO A 90 17.29 8.21 3.42
CA PRO A 90 16.94 9.40 2.64
C PRO A 90 15.92 10.32 3.33
N PHE A 91 15.27 9.85 4.38
CA PHE A 91 14.26 10.60 5.13
C PHE A 91 14.79 11.16 6.46
N LEU A 92 16.09 11.07 6.71
CA LEU A 92 16.71 11.53 7.95
C LEU A 92 16.60 13.04 8.12
N ASP A 93 16.00 13.49 9.21
CA ASP A 93 15.72 14.90 9.52
C ASP A 93 16.10 15.27 10.97
N GLU A 94 16.41 16.54 11.19
CA GLU A 94 16.86 17.04 12.50
C GLU A 94 15.83 16.69 13.59
N GLY A 95 16.30 16.07 14.68
CA GLY A 95 15.46 15.61 15.78
C GLY A 95 15.14 14.11 15.74
N ASP A 96 15.43 13.41 14.64
CA ASP A 96 15.29 11.95 14.57
C ASP A 96 16.17 11.26 15.61
N LEU A 97 15.67 10.13 16.12
CA LEU A 97 16.31 9.37 17.18
C LEU A 97 16.86 8.04 16.65
N PHE A 98 18.05 7.69 17.10
CA PHE A 98 18.67 6.42 16.74
C PHE A 98 19.32 5.74 17.94
N TYR A 99 19.05 4.45 18.11
CA TYR A 99 19.78 3.62 19.06
C TYR A 99 20.87 2.80 18.35
N ASN A 100 22.14 3.17 18.60
CA ASN A 100 23.28 2.43 18.08
C ASN A 100 23.61 1.24 18.99
N THR A 101 23.38 0.02 18.50
CA THR A 101 23.60 -1.23 19.25
C THR A 101 25.07 -1.63 19.38
N ASN A 102 25.97 -1.08 18.55
CA ASN A 102 27.40 -1.34 18.68
C ASN A 102 28.02 -0.47 19.77
N THR A 103 27.56 0.78 19.91
CA THR A 103 28.07 1.72 20.92
C THR A 103 27.19 1.82 22.16
N ASN A 104 26.01 1.18 22.18
CA ASN A 104 25.00 1.27 23.24
C ASN A 104 24.60 2.71 23.57
N GLN A 105 24.38 3.51 22.52
CA GLN A 105 24.08 4.94 22.63
C GLN A 105 22.73 5.26 22.00
N LEU A 106 21.88 5.98 22.74
CA LEU A 106 20.74 6.69 22.18
C LEU A 106 21.21 8.08 21.74
N LYS A 107 20.92 8.43 20.48
CA LYS A 107 21.37 9.67 19.86
C LYS A 107 20.21 10.44 19.25
N VAL A 108 20.41 11.74 19.06
CA VAL A 108 19.54 12.63 18.29
C VAL A 108 20.31 13.21 17.11
N TYR A 109 19.66 13.25 15.95
CA TYR A 109 20.24 13.82 14.75
C TYR A 109 20.18 15.34 14.78
N ARG A 110 21.29 16.01 14.46
CA ARG A 110 21.42 17.48 14.45
C ARG A 110 21.44 18.08 13.04
N GLY A 111 21.25 17.25 12.02
CA GLY A 111 21.47 17.64 10.63
C GLY A 111 22.93 17.44 10.19
N SER A 112 23.15 17.50 8.87
CA SER A 112 24.49 17.41 8.26
C SER A 112 25.32 16.22 8.75
N ASP A 113 24.72 15.04 8.79
CA ASP A 113 25.35 13.77 9.20
C ASP A 113 25.95 13.79 10.62
N THR A 114 25.44 14.69 11.49
CA THR A 114 25.91 14.87 12.87
C THR A 114 24.91 14.32 13.89
N TRP A 115 25.41 13.55 14.85
CA TRP A 115 24.64 12.93 15.92
C TRP A 115 25.16 13.35 17.30
N ASP A 116 24.25 13.78 18.16
CA ASP A 116 24.55 14.05 19.57
C ASP A 116 24.09 12.88 20.45
N ILE A 117 24.92 12.48 21.41
CA ILE A 117 24.60 11.40 22.35
C ILE A 117 23.70 11.95 23.46
N LEU A 118 22.52 11.37 23.60
CA LEU A 118 21.58 11.67 24.68
C LEU A 118 21.76 10.77 25.88
N LEU A 119 21.96 9.47 25.64
CA LEU A 119 22.16 8.46 26.67
C LEU A 119 23.22 7.47 26.20
N GLN A 120 24.05 7.02 27.13
CA GLN A 120 25.00 5.94 26.89
C GLN A 120 25.03 4.99 28.10
N ALA A 121 25.22 3.70 27.82
CA ALA A 121 25.48 2.72 28.86
C ALA A 121 26.98 2.67 29.20
N GLU A 122 27.33 2.82 30.47
CA GLU A 122 28.69 2.55 30.95
C GLU A 122 28.81 1.09 31.42
N GLY A 123 29.10 0.17 30.50
CA GLY A 123 29.24 -1.26 30.80
C GLY A 123 28.02 -2.08 30.41
N ASP A 124 27.34 -2.69 31.38
CA ASP A 124 25.99 -3.24 31.21
C ASP A 124 24.95 -2.09 31.25
N MET A 125 23.77 -2.26 30.62
CA MET A 125 22.71 -1.24 30.58
C MET A 125 22.10 -0.90 31.98
N ASP A 126 22.82 -1.20 33.06
CA ASP A 126 22.45 -0.94 34.44
C ASP A 126 22.85 0.49 34.90
N THR A 127 23.84 1.11 34.24
CA THR A 127 24.23 2.50 34.50
C THR A 127 24.04 3.35 33.23
N LEU A 128 23.15 4.35 33.32
CA LEU A 128 22.86 5.31 32.25
C LEU A 128 23.48 6.67 32.57
N ASP A 129 24.29 7.20 31.66
CA ASP A 129 24.79 8.57 31.72
C ASP A 129 24.04 9.46 30.71
N GLY A 130 23.55 10.60 31.19
CA GLY A 130 22.80 11.60 30.42
C GLY A 130 23.66 12.62 29.68
N SER A 131 24.99 12.47 29.69
CA SER A 131 25.93 13.37 29.01
C SER A 131 25.79 14.83 29.47
N THR A 132 26.45 15.76 28.76
CA THR A 132 26.36 17.20 29.00
C THR A 132 25.45 17.83 27.95
N PHE A 133 24.39 18.52 28.39
CA PHE A 133 23.45 19.26 27.54
C PHE A 133 23.88 20.70 27.32
#